data_AF-A0A135NY30-F1
#
_entry.id   AF-A0A135NY30-F1
#
_cell.length_a   1.000
_cell.length_b   1.000
_cell.length_c   1.000
_cell.angle_alpha   90.00
_cell.angle_beta   90.00
_cell.angle_gamma   90.00
#
_symmetry.space_group_name_H-M   'P 1'
#
loop_
_entity.id
_entity.type
_entity.pdbx_description
1 polymer ?
#
loop_
_entity_poly.entity_id
_entity_poly.type
_entity_poly.pdbx_seq_one_letter_code
_entity_poly.pdbx_strand_id
1 'polypeptide(L)'
;MLRQSSTATVLPNLSEANKVHSNLLSFRPLDKDPLKRLFSVLFVSMAIAASGCTTMPMKESGTLTSYSNLGVAKDKLGKKRRFYVDGQQLAQVKTVRIVPTSFTFIAASKVKTDANRALVSNALDRALCVALSDKYQIVPTNQPADLTIRSVVTDIVPTNKDMAAAATVVSVGGGFALPDNIPLVGIPRIPFGLGGLAVEAEAVDNLNVQRAAMMWARGANFLQDKPRYSEVGDAYNQASKFAADFSKILIVGREPKMLDASIPSRHRVQSWLGGKPKYAACEAFGRSPGVQGAVATKFGLPPQWTDKKPKSGVTP
;
A
#
# COMPACT_ATOMS: atom_id res chain seq x y z
N MET A 1 64.31 -12.16 -57.63
CA MET A 1 64.77 -11.76 -56.29
C MET A 1 63.53 -11.66 -55.41
N LEU A 2 63.26 -12.71 -54.61
CA LEU A 2 63.41 -12.72 -53.14
C LEU A 2 62.34 -11.82 -52.48
N ARG A 3 61.43 -12.27 -51.61
CA ARG A 3 61.40 -13.48 -50.77
C ARG A 3 59.96 -13.66 -50.25
N GLN A 4 59.39 -14.86 -50.39
CA GLN A 4 58.23 -15.29 -49.62
C GLN A 4 58.62 -15.41 -48.14
N SER A 5 57.73 -15.04 -47.24
CA SER A 5 57.78 -15.51 -45.86
C SER A 5 56.36 -15.85 -45.40
N SER A 6 56.05 -17.14 -45.46
CA SER A 6 54.94 -17.75 -44.71
C SER A 6 55.29 -17.74 -43.23
N THR A 7 54.35 -17.29 -42.40
CA THR A 7 54.33 -17.65 -40.97
C THR A 7 52.97 -18.25 -40.66
N ALA A 8 52.99 -19.55 -40.45
CA ALA A 8 51.88 -20.34 -39.96
C ALA A 8 51.52 -19.89 -38.54
N THR A 9 50.24 -19.63 -38.32
CA THR A 9 49.68 -19.44 -36.98
C THR A 9 49.70 -20.79 -36.26
N VAL A 10 50.67 -20.97 -35.38
CA VAL A 10 50.76 -22.11 -34.47
C VAL A 10 49.67 -21.94 -33.39
N LEU A 11 48.74 -22.89 -33.32
CA LEU A 11 47.81 -23.06 -32.21
C LEU A 11 48.60 -23.35 -30.93
N PRO A 12 48.44 -22.60 -29.83
CA PRO A 12 49.07 -22.94 -28.57
C PRO A 12 48.41 -24.17 -27.93
N ASN A 13 49.26 -25.04 -27.41
CA ASN A 13 48.98 -26.30 -26.73
C ASN A 13 48.00 -26.14 -25.55
N LEU A 14 47.13 -27.14 -25.39
CA LEU A 14 46.10 -27.31 -24.35
C LEU A 14 46.64 -27.54 -22.91
N SER A 15 47.89 -27.15 -22.61
CA SER A 15 48.57 -27.49 -21.35
C SER A 15 48.93 -26.30 -20.45
N GLU A 16 48.65 -25.05 -20.83
CA GLU A 16 48.97 -23.86 -20.02
C GLU A 16 47.75 -23.08 -19.48
N ALA A 17 46.52 -23.55 -19.72
CA ALA A 17 45.31 -22.87 -19.23
C ALA A 17 44.99 -23.13 -17.73
N ASN A 18 45.79 -23.95 -17.04
CA ASN A 18 45.51 -24.41 -15.67
C ASN A 18 46.23 -23.65 -14.54
N LYS A 19 46.93 -22.55 -14.84
CA LYS A 19 47.72 -21.81 -13.83
C LYS A 19 47.25 -20.40 -13.50
N VAL A 20 46.07 -19.99 -13.97
CA VAL A 20 45.45 -18.69 -13.65
C VAL A 20 44.17 -18.83 -12.80
N HIS A 21 43.73 -20.05 -12.51
CA HIS A 21 42.44 -20.33 -11.83
C HIS A 21 42.54 -20.64 -10.31
N SER A 22 43.58 -20.16 -9.61
CA SER A 22 43.78 -20.50 -8.18
C SER A 22 43.81 -19.31 -7.21
N ASN A 23 43.54 -18.07 -7.63
CA ASN A 23 43.65 -16.89 -6.74
C ASN A 23 42.34 -16.11 -6.46
N LEU A 24 41.16 -16.58 -6.90
CA LEU A 24 39.89 -15.85 -6.70
C LEU A 24 38.93 -16.46 -5.66
N LEU A 25 39.32 -17.55 -4.99
CA LEU A 25 38.59 -18.11 -3.86
C LEU A 25 39.51 -18.29 -2.65
N SER A 26 40.21 -17.21 -2.26
CA SER A 26 40.69 -17.12 -0.88
C SER A 26 39.48 -16.86 0.02
N PHE A 27 38.82 -17.94 0.45
CA PHE A 27 37.97 -17.89 1.63
C PHE A 27 38.87 -17.48 2.79
N ARG A 28 38.84 -16.18 3.15
CA ARG A 28 39.42 -15.72 4.40
C ARG A 28 38.82 -16.58 5.53
N PRO A 29 39.64 -17.12 6.44
CA PRO A 29 39.13 -17.92 7.54
C PRO A 29 38.12 -17.08 8.32
N LEU A 30 36.95 -17.67 8.57
CA LEU A 30 35.89 -17.06 9.35
C LEU A 30 36.47 -16.63 10.71
N ASP A 31 36.59 -15.32 10.92
CA ASP A 31 37.19 -14.73 12.13
C ASP A 31 36.59 -15.40 13.38
N LYS A 32 37.44 -15.89 14.28
CA LYS A 32 37.01 -16.72 15.43
C LYS A 32 36.49 -15.88 16.59
N ASP A 33 36.65 -14.57 16.52
CA ASP A 33 36.20 -13.65 17.56
C ASP A 33 34.66 -13.57 17.60
N PRO A 34 34.00 -14.11 18.64
CA PRO A 34 32.53 -14.15 18.71
C PRO A 34 31.93 -12.75 18.74
N LEU A 35 32.67 -11.77 19.28
CA LEU A 35 32.24 -10.37 19.37
C LEU A 35 32.23 -9.69 17.98
N LYS A 36 33.25 -9.91 17.14
CA LYS A 36 33.27 -9.38 15.77
C LYS A 36 32.23 -10.03 14.88
N ARG A 37 31.94 -11.33 15.08
CA ARG A 37 30.81 -12.00 14.41
C ARG A 37 29.47 -11.38 14.81
N LEU A 38 29.28 -11.09 16.10
CA LEU A 38 28.08 -10.42 16.59
C LEU A 38 27.91 -9.04 15.94
N PHE A 39 28.98 -8.23 15.91
CA PHE A 39 28.98 -6.93 15.27
C PHE A 39 28.74 -7.01 13.76
N SER A 40 29.35 -7.98 13.06
CA SER A 40 29.18 -8.14 11.61
C SER A 40 27.78 -8.63 11.24
N VAL A 41 27.19 -9.54 12.03
CA VAL A 41 25.78 -9.98 11.86
C VAL A 41 24.83 -8.83 12.18
N LEU A 42 25.09 -8.05 13.23
CA LEU A 42 24.31 -6.86 13.58
C LEU A 42 24.38 -5.78 12.47
N PHE A 43 25.57 -5.54 11.90
CA PHE A 43 25.75 -4.57 10.81
C PHE A 43 25.03 -5.01 9.53
N VAL A 44 25.12 -6.29 9.15
CA VAL A 44 24.44 -6.84 7.96
C VAL A 44 22.92 -6.83 8.15
N SER A 45 22.42 -7.20 9.33
CA SER A 45 20.98 -7.14 9.64
C SER A 45 20.45 -5.69 9.68
N MET A 46 21.21 -4.74 10.22
CA MET A 46 20.87 -3.31 10.20
C MET A 46 20.86 -2.75 8.77
N ALA A 47 21.81 -3.17 7.93
CA ALA A 47 21.88 -2.75 6.51
C ALA A 47 20.71 -3.29 5.67
N ILE A 48 20.29 -4.55 5.89
CA ILE A 48 19.13 -5.15 5.21
C ILE A 48 17.81 -4.53 5.68
N ALA A 49 17.71 -4.13 6.95
CA ALA A 49 16.51 -3.48 7.48
C ALA A 49 16.25 -2.09 6.87
N ALA A 50 17.31 -1.39 6.44
CA ALA A 50 17.21 -0.04 5.89
C ALA A 50 16.72 0.00 4.42
N SER A 51 16.87 -1.07 3.65
CA SER A 51 16.56 -1.08 2.21
C SER A 51 15.18 -1.64 1.83
N GLY A 52 14.38 -2.11 2.78
CA GLY A 52 13.10 -2.79 2.51
C GLY A 52 11.84 -1.91 2.40
N CYS A 53 11.99 -0.60 2.19
CA CYS A 53 10.84 0.31 2.07
C CYS A 53 10.62 0.72 0.62
N THR A 54 9.46 0.39 0.04
CA THR A 54 9.07 0.98 -1.24
C THR A 54 8.66 2.44 -1.00
N THR A 55 9.31 3.37 -1.69
CA THR A 55 8.92 4.79 -1.65
C THR A 55 7.88 5.05 -2.72
N MET A 56 6.73 5.60 -2.33
CA MET A 56 5.74 6.08 -3.29
C MET A 56 5.96 7.56 -3.56
N PRO A 57 6.04 7.98 -4.84
CA PRO A 57 6.06 9.39 -5.16
C PRO A 57 4.69 10.00 -4.82
N MET A 58 4.71 11.22 -4.29
CA MET A 58 3.52 12.05 -4.10
C MET A 58 3.66 13.24 -5.03
N LYS A 59 2.99 13.20 -6.18
CA LYS A 59 3.04 14.22 -7.23
C LYS A 59 1.64 14.74 -7.49
N GLU A 60 1.54 16.04 -7.76
CA GLU A 60 0.27 16.68 -8.14
C GLU A 60 -0.17 16.14 -9.50
N SER A 61 -1.36 15.55 -9.54
CA SER A 61 -1.89 14.86 -10.73
C SER A 61 -3.00 15.62 -11.45
N GLY A 62 -3.30 16.85 -10.99
CA GLY A 62 -4.36 17.69 -11.56
C GLY A 62 -5.78 17.23 -11.24
N THR A 63 -5.99 16.43 -10.19
CA THR A 63 -7.31 15.87 -9.84
C THR A 63 -8.06 16.66 -8.76
N LEU A 64 -7.34 17.52 -8.01
CA LEU A 64 -7.93 18.38 -6.99
C LEU A 64 -8.39 19.71 -7.60
N THR A 65 -9.48 20.28 -7.08
CA THR A 65 -9.97 21.62 -7.44
C THR A 65 -8.91 22.69 -7.19
N SER A 66 -8.17 22.59 -6.09
CA SER A 66 -6.98 23.40 -5.83
C SER A 66 -5.93 22.65 -5.01
N TYR A 67 -4.67 22.96 -5.28
CA TYR A 67 -3.50 22.52 -4.50
C TYR A 67 -2.96 23.64 -3.60
N SER A 68 -3.37 24.89 -3.81
CA SER A 68 -2.79 26.08 -3.15
C SER A 68 -2.99 26.09 -1.64
N ASN A 69 -4.09 25.50 -1.17
CA ASN A 69 -4.46 25.47 0.24
C ASN A 69 -3.86 24.29 1.00
N LEU A 70 -3.19 23.36 0.29
CA LEU A 70 -2.57 22.21 0.91
C LEU A 70 -1.42 22.65 1.81
N GLY A 71 -1.47 22.21 3.06
CA GLY A 71 -0.41 22.44 4.02
C GLY A 71 0.92 21.77 3.62
N VAL A 72 1.91 22.00 4.47
CA VAL A 72 3.27 21.46 4.31
C VAL A 72 3.26 19.93 4.22
N ALA A 73 4.12 19.38 3.36
CA ALA A 73 4.31 17.96 3.24
C ALA A 73 4.78 17.34 4.56
N LYS A 74 4.08 16.28 4.98
CA LYS A 74 4.43 15.49 6.16
C LYS A 74 4.85 14.10 5.71
N ASP A 75 6.00 13.64 6.19
CA ASP A 75 6.48 12.27 6.01
C ASP A 75 6.62 11.60 7.39
N LYS A 76 6.05 10.40 7.54
CA LYS A 76 6.25 9.56 8.72
C LYS A 76 6.12 8.10 8.34
N LEU A 77 7.16 7.30 8.62
CA LEU A 77 7.19 5.85 8.35
C LEU A 77 6.86 5.50 6.89
N GLY A 78 7.43 6.24 5.93
CA GLY A 78 7.21 6.02 4.49
C GLY A 78 5.84 6.45 3.97
N LYS A 79 5.03 7.11 4.82
CA LYS A 79 3.74 7.72 4.48
C LYS A 79 3.93 9.21 4.28
N LYS A 80 3.74 9.66 3.04
CA LYS A 80 3.75 11.06 2.64
C LYS A 80 2.32 11.58 2.55
N ARG A 81 2.05 12.75 3.10
CA ARG A 81 0.76 13.42 2.96
C ARG A 81 0.87 14.93 2.96
N ARG A 82 0.00 15.58 2.20
CA ARG A 82 -0.33 17.02 2.28
C ARG A 82 -1.83 17.12 2.41
N PHE A 83 -2.33 18.01 3.24
CA PHE A 83 -3.78 18.15 3.38
C PHE A 83 -4.18 19.58 3.71
N TYR A 84 -5.44 19.86 3.40
CA TYR A 84 -6.18 21.07 3.72
C TYR A 84 -7.48 20.67 4.40
N VAL A 85 -7.94 21.47 5.36
CA VAL A 85 -9.23 21.26 6.02
C VAL A 85 -9.80 22.58 6.53
N ASP A 86 -11.02 22.87 6.13
CA ASP A 86 -11.85 23.98 6.62
C ASP A 86 -12.76 23.46 7.73
N GLY A 87 -12.23 23.45 8.96
CA GLY A 87 -12.93 22.89 10.12
C GLY A 87 -14.24 23.60 10.46
N GLN A 88 -14.32 24.92 10.22
CA GLN A 88 -15.49 25.72 10.51
C GLN A 88 -16.67 25.33 9.62
N GLN A 89 -16.41 25.11 8.33
CA GLN A 89 -17.45 24.68 7.39
C GLN A 89 -17.81 23.20 7.59
N LEU A 90 -16.82 22.34 7.86
CA LEU A 90 -17.08 20.92 8.13
C LEU A 90 -17.86 20.66 9.42
N ALA A 91 -17.93 21.62 10.34
CA ALA A 91 -18.78 21.54 11.54
C ALA A 91 -20.27 21.62 11.21
N GLN A 92 -20.63 22.22 10.07
CA GLN A 92 -22.03 22.43 9.65
C GLN A 92 -22.55 21.32 8.73
N VAL A 93 -21.66 20.51 8.17
CA VAL A 93 -21.98 19.39 7.26
C VAL A 93 -22.71 18.28 8.01
N LYS A 94 -23.86 17.86 7.47
CA LYS A 94 -24.64 16.73 8.00
C LYS A 94 -24.59 15.54 7.05
N THR A 95 -24.71 15.79 5.76
CA THR A 95 -24.82 14.77 4.73
C THR A 95 -23.57 14.70 3.86
N VAL A 96 -23.12 13.48 3.57
CA VAL A 96 -21.96 13.21 2.71
C VAL A 96 -22.36 12.23 1.62
N ARG A 97 -21.98 12.54 0.39
CA ARG A 97 -22.01 11.64 -0.76
C ARG A 97 -20.59 11.28 -1.16
N ILE A 98 -20.36 10.02 -1.52
CA ILE A 98 -19.07 9.54 -2.03
C ILE A 98 -19.23 9.22 -3.51
N VAL A 99 -18.44 9.86 -4.36
CA VAL A 99 -18.31 9.49 -5.77
C VAL A 99 -17.36 8.29 -5.86
N PRO A 100 -17.69 7.24 -6.64
CA PRO A 100 -16.81 6.09 -6.81
C PRO A 100 -15.39 6.51 -7.21
N THR A 101 -14.39 5.92 -6.55
CA THR A 101 -12.98 6.24 -6.80
C THR A 101 -12.60 5.90 -8.23
N SER A 102 -11.97 6.85 -8.92
CA SER A 102 -11.43 6.67 -10.26
C SER A 102 -9.91 6.50 -10.24
N PHE A 103 -9.32 6.26 -11.41
CA PHE A 103 -7.88 6.14 -11.60
C PHE A 103 -7.43 7.15 -12.66
N THR A 104 -6.26 7.75 -12.46
CA THR A 104 -5.57 8.44 -13.56
C THR A 104 -5.15 7.43 -14.63
N PHE A 105 -4.89 7.90 -15.85
CA PHE A 105 -4.35 7.03 -16.91
C PHE A 105 -3.06 6.32 -16.47
N ILE A 106 -2.15 7.05 -15.82
CA ILE A 106 -0.89 6.50 -15.31
C ILE A 106 -1.15 5.36 -14.31
N ALA A 107 -2.00 5.58 -13.31
CA ALA A 107 -2.32 4.52 -12.34
C ALA A 107 -3.03 3.33 -13.00
N ALA A 108 -4.00 3.60 -13.87
CA ALA A 108 -4.77 2.56 -14.54
C ALA A 108 -3.88 1.65 -15.41
N SER A 109 -2.90 2.23 -16.12
CA SER A 109 -1.98 1.50 -17.00
C SER A 109 -1.07 0.51 -16.27
N LYS A 110 -0.85 0.71 -14.96
CA LYS A 110 0.01 -0.16 -14.13
C LYS A 110 -0.72 -1.38 -13.58
N VAL A 111 -2.05 -1.44 -13.68
CA VAL A 111 -2.87 -2.56 -13.19
C VAL A 111 -3.45 -3.32 -14.37
N LYS A 112 -3.17 -4.63 -14.43
CA LYS A 112 -3.49 -5.44 -15.62
C LYS A 112 -4.98 -5.57 -15.93
N THR A 113 -5.86 -5.56 -14.93
CA THR A 113 -7.28 -5.90 -15.10
C THR A 113 -8.21 -4.91 -14.42
N ASP A 114 -9.38 -4.67 -15.00
CA ASP A 114 -10.45 -3.87 -14.39
C ASP A 114 -10.92 -4.45 -13.06
N ALA A 115 -10.94 -5.77 -12.92
CA ALA A 115 -11.31 -6.41 -11.66
C ALA A 115 -10.35 -6.05 -10.52
N ASN A 116 -9.04 -5.94 -10.79
CA ASN A 116 -8.06 -5.52 -9.81
C ASN A 116 -8.18 -4.03 -9.48
N ARG A 117 -8.46 -3.18 -10.48
CA ARG A 117 -8.74 -1.75 -10.26
C ARG A 117 -9.97 -1.57 -9.38
N ALA A 118 -11.06 -2.25 -9.71
CA ALA A 118 -12.31 -2.24 -8.95
C ALA A 118 -12.14 -2.75 -7.52
N LEU A 119 -11.27 -3.74 -7.30
CA LEU A 119 -10.99 -4.26 -5.97
C LEU A 119 -10.32 -3.20 -5.06
N VAL A 120 -9.42 -2.38 -5.62
CA VAL A 120 -8.77 -1.29 -4.88
C VAL A 120 -9.74 -0.13 -4.66
N SER A 121 -10.46 0.33 -5.69
CA SER A 121 -11.43 1.44 -5.55
C SER A 121 -12.56 1.10 -4.59
N ASN A 122 -13.17 -0.09 -4.70
CA ASN A 122 -14.23 -0.52 -3.79
C ASN A 122 -13.75 -0.61 -2.34
N ALA A 123 -12.52 -1.10 -2.11
CA ALA A 123 -11.95 -1.15 -0.77
C ALA A 123 -11.76 0.25 -0.17
N LEU A 124 -11.30 1.20 -0.99
CA LEU A 124 -11.14 2.60 -0.61
C LEU A 124 -12.49 3.25 -0.29
N ASP A 125 -13.44 3.17 -1.22
CA ASP A 125 -14.76 3.80 -1.09
C ASP A 125 -15.56 3.23 0.08
N ARG A 126 -15.54 1.90 0.24
CA ARG A 126 -16.16 1.22 1.37
C ARG A 126 -15.57 1.67 2.70
N ALA A 127 -14.25 1.77 2.78
CA ALA A 127 -13.57 2.22 4.00
C ALA A 127 -13.88 3.69 4.31
N LEU A 128 -13.93 4.57 3.31
CA LEU A 128 -14.38 5.96 3.47
C LEU A 128 -15.84 6.01 3.95
N CYS A 129 -16.73 5.25 3.32
CA CYS A 129 -18.15 5.24 3.62
C CYS A 129 -18.43 4.84 5.07
N VAL A 130 -17.83 3.74 5.50
CA VAL A 130 -17.98 3.22 6.88
C VAL A 130 -17.31 4.14 7.91
N ALA A 131 -16.16 4.74 7.58
CA ALA A 131 -15.50 5.65 8.52
C ALA A 131 -16.25 6.98 8.65
N LEU A 132 -16.68 7.57 7.54
CA LEU A 132 -17.42 8.84 7.56
C LEU A 132 -18.81 8.70 8.20
N SER A 133 -19.41 7.51 8.17
CA SER A 133 -20.68 7.24 8.87
C SER A 133 -20.60 7.33 10.40
N ASP A 134 -19.38 7.44 10.97
CA ASP A 134 -19.15 7.77 12.38
C ASP A 134 -19.71 9.16 12.73
N LYS A 135 -19.68 10.14 11.81
CA LYS A 135 -20.15 11.52 12.05
C LYS A 135 -21.27 11.93 11.10
N TYR A 136 -21.17 11.56 9.83
CA TYR A 136 -22.04 12.07 8.77
C TYR A 136 -23.14 11.07 8.40
N GLN A 137 -24.26 11.59 7.90
CA GLN A 137 -25.23 10.80 7.19
C GLN A 137 -24.76 10.53 5.77
N ILE A 138 -24.57 9.26 5.41
CA ILE A 138 -24.17 8.93 4.04
C ILE A 138 -25.41 8.79 3.17
N VAL A 139 -25.43 9.54 2.06
CA VAL A 139 -26.52 9.50 1.08
C VAL A 139 -26.07 8.82 -0.22
N PRO A 140 -27.00 8.21 -0.99
CA PRO A 140 -26.73 7.63 -2.31
C PRO A 140 -26.18 8.66 -3.32
N THR A 141 -25.59 8.19 -4.43
CA THR A 141 -24.91 9.10 -5.37
C THR A 141 -25.88 10.02 -6.12
N ASN A 142 -27.10 9.55 -6.32
CA ASN A 142 -28.19 10.30 -6.94
C ASN A 142 -28.90 11.32 -6.02
N GLN A 143 -28.52 11.43 -4.74
CA GLN A 143 -29.12 12.38 -3.79
C GLN A 143 -28.20 13.59 -3.54
N PRO A 144 -28.77 14.79 -3.31
CA PRO A 144 -27.99 15.94 -2.91
C PRO A 144 -27.34 15.70 -1.53
N ALA A 145 -26.14 16.25 -1.34
CA ALA A 145 -25.39 16.19 -0.09
C ALA A 145 -24.72 17.54 0.19
N ASP A 146 -24.53 17.87 1.46
CA ASP A 146 -23.79 19.07 1.89
C ASP A 146 -22.33 18.99 1.44
N LEU A 147 -21.78 17.77 1.37
CA LEU A 147 -20.40 17.51 1.00
C LEU A 147 -20.31 16.31 0.04
N THR A 148 -19.57 16.45 -1.05
CA THR A 148 -19.27 15.39 -2.00
C THR A 148 -17.79 15.03 -1.92
N ILE A 149 -17.49 13.77 -1.63
CA ILE A 149 -16.14 13.22 -1.61
C ILE A 149 -15.77 12.72 -2.99
N ARG A 150 -14.61 13.15 -3.49
CA ARG A 150 -14.01 12.68 -4.74
C ARG A 150 -12.63 12.14 -4.40
N SER A 151 -12.34 10.92 -4.83
CA SER A 151 -11.03 10.29 -4.65
C SER A 151 -10.54 9.75 -5.99
N VAL A 152 -9.25 9.92 -6.27
CA VAL A 152 -8.61 9.45 -7.49
C VAL A 152 -7.30 8.76 -7.11
N VAL A 153 -7.14 7.51 -7.55
CA VAL A 153 -5.85 6.83 -7.48
C VAL A 153 -4.93 7.43 -8.54
N THR A 154 -3.89 8.11 -8.08
CA THR A 154 -2.98 8.86 -8.95
C THR A 154 -1.76 8.06 -9.36
N ASP A 155 -1.32 7.15 -8.49
CA ASP A 155 -0.29 6.18 -8.81
C ASP A 155 -0.46 4.87 -8.02
N ILE A 156 0.03 3.78 -8.57
CA ILE A 156 0.03 2.45 -7.96
C ILE A 156 1.30 1.72 -8.36
N VAL A 157 1.98 1.13 -7.37
CA VAL A 157 3.08 0.19 -7.64
C VAL A 157 2.50 -1.21 -7.44
N PRO A 158 2.43 -2.02 -8.52
CA PRO A 158 1.96 -3.39 -8.40
C PRO A 158 2.88 -4.22 -7.49
N THR A 159 2.29 -5.04 -6.64
CA THR A 159 3.00 -6.03 -5.85
C THR A 159 3.49 -7.15 -6.77
N ASN A 160 4.75 -7.56 -6.62
CA ASN A 160 5.27 -8.73 -7.33
C ASN A 160 4.67 -10.00 -6.71
N LYS A 161 3.81 -10.70 -7.47
CA LYS A 161 3.08 -11.88 -7.00
C LYS A 161 4.01 -13.03 -6.62
N ASP A 162 5.06 -13.25 -7.39
CA ASP A 162 5.98 -14.38 -7.21
C ASP A 162 6.83 -14.19 -5.95
N MET A 163 7.30 -12.95 -5.72
CA MET A 163 7.98 -12.59 -4.48
C MET A 163 7.05 -12.65 -3.27
N ALA A 164 5.79 -12.25 -3.42
CA ALA A 164 4.80 -12.37 -2.35
C ALA A 164 4.45 -13.84 -2.04
N ALA A 165 4.40 -14.72 -3.05
CA ALA A 165 4.25 -16.16 -2.87
C ALA A 165 5.44 -16.76 -2.12
N ALA A 166 6.67 -16.45 -2.54
CA ALA A 166 7.88 -16.90 -1.86
C ALA A 166 7.90 -16.48 -0.39
N ALA A 167 7.57 -15.23 -0.10
CA ALA A 167 7.45 -14.73 1.27
C ALA A 167 6.39 -15.50 2.07
N THR A 168 5.24 -15.81 1.46
CA THR A 168 4.15 -16.56 2.09
C THR A 168 4.59 -18.00 2.40
N VAL A 169 5.21 -18.70 1.45
CA VAL A 169 5.70 -20.09 1.65
C VAL A 169 6.74 -20.16 2.75
N VAL A 170 7.73 -19.27 2.75
CA VAL A 170 8.75 -19.21 3.82
C VAL A 170 8.11 -18.97 5.19
N SER A 171 7.06 -18.15 5.24
CA SER A 171 6.41 -17.78 6.50
C SER A 171 5.38 -18.78 7.04
N VAL A 172 4.70 -19.52 6.17
CA VAL A 172 3.70 -20.52 6.54
C VAL A 172 4.35 -21.90 6.72
N GLY A 173 5.46 -22.17 6.04
CA GLY A 173 6.21 -23.43 6.09
C GLY A 173 7.38 -23.48 7.09
N GLY A 174 7.59 -22.44 7.93
CA GLY A 174 8.61 -22.46 8.98
C GLY A 174 10.05 -22.12 8.55
N GLY A 175 10.24 -21.43 7.41
CA GLY A 175 11.56 -21.15 6.84
C GLY A 175 12.39 -20.06 7.55
N PHE A 176 11.87 -19.46 8.62
CA PHE A 176 12.63 -18.62 9.53
C PHE A 176 12.50 -19.22 10.93
N ALA A 177 13.46 -20.05 11.33
CA ALA A 177 13.66 -20.45 12.72
C ALA A 177 14.12 -19.21 13.50
N LEU A 178 13.18 -18.34 13.81
CA LEU A 178 13.41 -17.17 14.65
C LEU A 178 13.18 -17.58 16.10
N PRO A 179 14.09 -17.22 17.02
CA PRO A 179 13.94 -17.57 18.43
C PRO A 179 12.57 -17.11 18.96
N ASP A 180 11.91 -17.96 19.75
CA ASP A 180 10.58 -17.71 20.36
C ASP A 180 10.50 -16.42 21.21
N ASN A 181 11.65 -15.80 21.46
CA ASN A 181 11.83 -14.60 22.28
C ASN A 181 11.77 -13.29 21.47
N ILE A 182 11.59 -13.33 20.15
CA ILE A 182 11.43 -12.12 19.32
C ILE A 182 9.93 -11.92 19.03
N PRO A 183 9.30 -10.86 19.55
CA PRO A 183 7.89 -10.57 19.30
C PRO A 183 7.69 -9.99 17.89
N LEU A 184 7.81 -10.83 16.86
CA LEU A 184 7.44 -10.45 15.51
C LEU A 184 5.92 -10.58 15.37
N VAL A 185 5.25 -9.43 15.36
CA VAL A 185 3.82 -9.34 15.07
C VAL A 185 3.59 -9.57 13.56
N GLY A 186 3.66 -10.82 13.11
CA GLY A 186 3.26 -11.23 11.76
C GLY A 186 4.34 -11.90 10.91
N ILE A 187 3.94 -12.31 9.72
CA ILE A 187 4.75 -12.98 8.69
C ILE A 187 5.92 -12.06 8.27
N PRO A 188 7.19 -12.46 8.47
CA PRO A 188 8.34 -11.72 7.95
C PRO A 188 8.26 -11.66 6.42
N ARG A 189 8.10 -10.46 5.87
CA ARG A 189 7.97 -10.28 4.43
C ARG A 189 9.34 -10.04 3.77
N ILE A 190 9.51 -10.56 2.56
CA ILE A 190 10.70 -10.27 1.77
C ILE A 190 10.71 -8.76 1.42
N PRO A 191 11.82 -8.03 1.61
CA PRO A 191 11.92 -6.59 1.37
C PRO A 191 11.89 -6.19 -0.13
N PHE A 192 11.50 -7.10 -1.02
CA PHE A 192 11.48 -6.92 -2.47
C PHE A 192 10.07 -7.19 -3.04
N GLY A 193 9.72 -6.50 -4.12
CA GLY A 193 8.42 -6.67 -4.78
C GLY A 193 7.23 -6.06 -4.03
N LEU A 194 7.50 -5.11 -3.12
CA LEU A 194 6.49 -4.37 -2.37
C LEU A 194 5.76 -3.39 -3.27
N GLY A 195 4.43 -3.38 -3.18
CA GLY A 195 3.56 -2.44 -3.86
C GLY A 195 3.27 -1.19 -3.04
N GLY A 196 2.49 -0.28 -3.61
CA GLY A 196 2.15 0.98 -2.96
C GLY A 196 1.00 1.68 -3.64
N LEU A 197 0.48 2.71 -2.98
CA LEU A 197 -0.66 3.49 -3.46
C LEU A 197 -0.41 4.98 -3.24
N ALA A 198 -0.76 5.78 -4.24
CA ALA A 198 -0.92 7.23 -4.14
C ALA A 198 -2.36 7.61 -4.51
N VAL A 199 -2.95 8.47 -3.69
CA VAL A 199 -4.34 8.94 -3.82
C VAL A 199 -4.38 10.45 -3.63
N GLU A 200 -5.16 11.09 -4.48
CA GLU A 200 -5.63 12.46 -4.27
C GLU A 200 -7.12 12.41 -3.96
N ALA A 201 -7.55 13.12 -2.93
CA ALA A 201 -8.97 13.25 -2.62
C ALA A 201 -9.32 14.63 -2.14
N GLU A 202 -10.56 15.02 -2.42
CA GLU A 202 -11.15 16.26 -1.93
C GLU A 202 -12.59 16.05 -1.46
N ALA A 203 -12.99 16.94 -0.58
CA ALA A 203 -14.35 17.10 -0.13
C ALA A 203 -14.82 18.50 -0.56
N VAL A 204 -15.78 18.54 -1.48
CA VAL A 204 -16.33 19.78 -2.03
C VAL A 204 -17.76 19.98 -1.55
N ASP A 205 -18.15 21.21 -1.24
CA ASP A 205 -19.54 21.50 -0.86
C ASP A 205 -20.48 21.61 -2.07
N ASN A 206 -21.75 21.97 -1.81
CA ASN A 206 -22.76 22.18 -2.85
C ASN A 206 -22.46 23.37 -3.80
N LEU A 207 -21.54 24.26 -3.43
CA LEU A 207 -21.04 25.35 -4.27
C LEU A 207 -19.75 24.97 -5.03
N ASN A 208 -19.34 23.69 -4.96
CA ASN A 208 -18.07 23.18 -5.47
C ASN A 208 -16.83 23.84 -4.83
N VAL A 209 -16.97 24.40 -3.63
CA VAL A 209 -15.82 24.93 -2.88
C VAL A 209 -15.15 23.77 -2.16
N GLN A 210 -13.84 23.64 -2.36
CA GLN A 210 -13.03 22.64 -1.67
C GLN A 210 -12.98 22.96 -0.17
N ARG A 211 -13.58 22.10 0.67
CA ARG A 211 -13.58 22.21 2.14
C ARG A 211 -12.55 21.33 2.81
N ALA A 212 -12.07 20.30 2.11
CA ALA A 212 -10.88 19.57 2.51
C ALA A 212 -10.23 18.93 1.29
N ALA A 213 -8.93 18.69 1.38
CA ALA A 213 -8.20 17.93 0.39
C ALA A 213 -7.05 17.16 1.03
N MET A 214 -6.65 16.07 0.42
CA MET A 214 -5.50 15.27 0.82
C MET A 214 -4.80 14.70 -0.40
N MET A 215 -3.51 14.95 -0.48
CA MET A 215 -2.58 14.11 -1.23
C MET A 215 -2.00 13.09 -0.25
N TRP A 216 -1.97 11.83 -0.64
CA TRP A 216 -1.49 10.75 0.21
C TRP A 216 -0.73 9.74 -0.63
N ALA A 217 0.45 9.33 -0.17
CA ALA A 217 1.22 8.29 -0.82
C ALA A 217 1.93 7.43 0.23
N ARG A 218 1.83 6.11 0.09
CA ARG A 218 2.54 5.19 0.98
C ARG A 218 2.85 3.88 0.27
N GLY A 219 4.09 3.45 0.39
CA GLY A 219 4.51 2.10 0.04
C GLY A 219 4.24 1.08 1.15
N ALA A 220 4.10 -0.19 0.78
CA ALA A 220 4.10 -1.27 1.76
C ALA A 220 5.48 -1.37 2.42
N ASN A 221 5.48 -1.70 3.71
CA ASN A 221 6.67 -1.90 4.51
C ASN A 221 6.77 -3.37 4.93
N PHE A 222 7.92 -4.01 4.72
CA PHE A 222 8.09 -5.44 4.95
C PHE A 222 7.90 -5.88 6.43
N LEU A 223 8.02 -4.96 7.39
CA LEU A 223 7.80 -5.22 8.82
C LEU A 223 6.35 -4.97 9.24
N GLN A 224 5.72 -3.94 8.68
CA GLN A 224 4.38 -3.50 9.11
C GLN A 224 3.25 -4.10 8.29
N ASP A 225 3.51 -4.51 7.05
CA ASP A 225 2.50 -4.88 6.06
C ASP A 225 2.58 -6.35 5.67
N LYS A 226 1.46 -7.05 5.83
CA LYS A 226 1.34 -8.48 5.54
C LYS A 226 1.41 -8.74 4.03
N PRO A 227 2.19 -9.73 3.56
CA PRO A 227 2.18 -10.11 2.15
C PRO A 227 0.83 -10.65 1.72
N ARG A 228 0.47 -10.43 0.46
CA ARG A 228 -0.65 -11.09 -0.19
C ARG A 228 -0.24 -11.55 -1.57
N TYR A 229 -0.60 -12.75 -1.96
CA TYR A 229 -0.41 -13.28 -3.30
C TYR A 229 -1.36 -12.61 -4.30
N SER A 230 -1.09 -11.34 -4.59
CA SER A 230 -1.95 -10.49 -5.41
C SER A 230 -1.19 -9.26 -5.89
N GLU A 231 -1.36 -8.92 -7.16
CA GLU A 231 -0.72 -7.75 -7.79
C GLU A 231 -1.17 -6.43 -7.18
N VAL A 232 -2.37 -6.41 -6.62
CA VAL A 232 -2.94 -5.23 -5.95
C VAL A 232 -3.07 -5.43 -4.44
N GLY A 233 -2.42 -6.45 -3.88
CA GLY A 233 -2.55 -6.81 -2.47
C GLY A 233 -2.12 -5.68 -1.53
N ASP A 234 -1.00 -5.02 -1.85
CA ASP A 234 -0.54 -3.87 -1.06
C ASP A 234 -1.42 -2.65 -1.28
N ALA A 235 -1.72 -2.32 -2.53
CA ALA A 235 -2.59 -1.19 -2.86
C ALA A 235 -3.96 -1.30 -2.15
N TYR A 236 -4.53 -2.50 -2.10
CA TYR A 236 -5.77 -2.81 -1.36
C TYR A 236 -5.65 -2.53 0.14
N ASN A 237 -4.56 -2.95 0.78
CA ASN A 237 -4.32 -2.66 2.20
C ASN A 237 -4.12 -1.15 2.44
N GLN A 238 -3.39 -0.48 1.53
CA GLN A 238 -3.09 0.95 1.62
C GLN A 238 -4.33 1.82 1.40
N ALA A 239 -5.27 1.38 0.55
CA ALA A 239 -6.56 2.05 0.33
C ALA A 239 -7.34 2.25 1.64
N SER A 240 -7.38 1.22 2.49
CA SER A 240 -8.04 1.31 3.80
C SER A 240 -7.35 2.29 4.76
N LYS A 241 -6.01 2.39 4.69
CA LYS A 241 -5.23 3.34 5.51
C LYS A 241 -5.39 4.78 5.06
N PHE A 242 -5.39 5.00 3.74
CA PHE A 242 -5.73 6.30 3.16
C PHE A 242 -7.11 6.74 3.64
N ALA A 243 -8.12 5.88 3.48
CA ALA A 243 -9.48 6.19 3.90
C ALA A 243 -9.56 6.54 5.40
N ALA A 244 -8.88 5.78 6.25
CA ALA A 244 -8.81 6.08 7.68
C ALA A 244 -8.18 7.46 7.98
N ASP A 245 -7.08 7.81 7.30
CA ASP A 245 -6.43 9.11 7.47
C ASP A 245 -7.33 10.26 6.98
N PHE A 246 -7.92 10.14 5.79
CA PHE A 246 -8.75 11.20 5.21
C PHE A 246 -10.06 11.39 5.99
N SER A 247 -10.76 10.30 6.32
CA SER A 247 -11.96 10.37 7.16
C SER A 247 -11.67 10.95 8.53
N LYS A 248 -10.52 10.66 9.13
CA LYS A 248 -10.15 11.24 10.43
C LYS A 248 -10.05 12.76 10.34
N ILE A 249 -9.43 13.30 9.29
CA ILE A 249 -9.33 14.76 9.10
C ILE A 249 -10.71 15.38 8.89
N LEU A 250 -11.57 14.75 8.09
CA LEU A 250 -12.94 15.23 7.85
C LEU A 250 -13.77 15.24 9.14
N ILE A 251 -13.75 14.14 9.89
CA ILE A 251 -14.51 14.00 11.14
C ILE A 251 -14.04 14.99 12.18
N VAL A 252 -12.73 15.09 12.38
CA VAL A 252 -12.11 15.96 13.40
C VAL A 252 -12.12 17.44 12.98
N GLY A 253 -12.14 17.74 11.67
CA GLY A 253 -12.17 19.10 11.11
C GLY A 253 -10.86 19.88 11.29
N ARG A 254 -9.77 19.23 11.70
CA ARG A 254 -8.46 19.84 11.92
C ARG A 254 -7.37 18.80 11.76
N GLU A 255 -6.11 19.24 11.85
CA GLU A 255 -4.99 18.32 11.95
C GLU A 255 -5.15 17.40 13.18
N PRO A 256 -5.17 16.06 12.99
CA PRO A 256 -5.26 15.14 14.11
C PRO A 256 -3.95 15.09 14.90
N LYS A 257 -4.04 15.27 16.22
CA LYS A 257 -2.92 15.10 17.15
C LYS A 257 -2.67 13.60 17.41
N MET A 258 -1.48 13.25 17.89
CA MET A 258 -1.12 11.86 18.23
C MET A 258 -2.06 11.26 19.29
N LEU A 259 -2.63 12.09 20.16
CA LEU A 259 -3.57 11.70 21.23
C LEU A 259 -5.04 11.66 20.76
N ASP A 260 -5.37 12.04 19.53
CA ASP A 260 -6.73 11.96 18.99
C ASP A 260 -7.08 10.50 18.64
N ALA A 261 -7.05 9.62 19.63
CA ALA A 261 -7.49 8.23 19.49
C ALA A 261 -9.02 8.20 19.49
N SER A 262 -9.62 8.07 18.31
CA SER A 262 -11.05 7.84 18.18
C SER A 262 -11.34 6.36 18.39
N ILE A 263 -12.16 6.03 19.39
CA ILE A 263 -12.68 4.68 19.56
C ILE A 263 -13.60 4.38 18.36
N PRO A 264 -13.37 3.28 17.61
CA PRO A 264 -14.21 2.94 16.48
C PRO A 264 -15.64 2.67 16.97
N SER A 265 -16.62 3.21 16.25
CA SER A 265 -18.03 2.99 16.57
C SER A 265 -18.43 1.51 16.41
N ARG A 266 -19.51 1.09 17.08
CA ARG A 266 -20.02 -0.29 16.99
C ARG A 266 -20.34 -0.70 15.54
N HIS A 267 -20.96 0.18 14.75
CA HIS A 267 -21.29 -0.11 13.36
C HIS A 267 -20.03 -0.24 12.48
N ARG A 268 -18.99 0.54 12.76
CA ARG A 268 -17.70 0.43 12.07
C ARG A 268 -17.01 -0.90 12.38
N VAL A 269 -17.02 -1.32 13.63
CA VAL A 269 -16.52 -2.65 14.03
C VAL A 269 -17.33 -3.76 13.35
N GLN A 270 -18.66 -3.67 13.38
CA GLN A 270 -19.55 -4.62 12.72
C GLN A 270 -19.27 -4.73 11.21
N SER A 271 -19.14 -3.58 10.54
CA SER A 271 -18.84 -3.52 9.10
C SER A 271 -17.46 -4.10 8.78
N TRP A 272 -16.46 -3.83 9.64
CA TRP A 272 -15.12 -4.39 9.49
C TRP A 272 -15.12 -5.91 9.57
N LEU A 273 -15.95 -6.48 10.44
CA LEU A 273 -16.17 -7.93 10.58
C LEU A 273 -17.06 -8.53 9.48
N GLY A 274 -17.44 -7.75 8.46
CA GLY A 274 -18.23 -8.20 7.31
C GLY A 274 -19.74 -8.06 7.49
N GLY A 275 -20.18 -7.42 8.58
CA GLY A 275 -21.57 -7.07 8.81
C GLY A 275 -22.09 -5.97 7.87
N LYS A 276 -23.39 -5.67 7.99
CA LYS A 276 -24.04 -4.59 7.22
C LYS A 276 -23.51 -3.22 7.65
N PRO A 277 -23.29 -2.28 6.71
CA PRO A 277 -22.98 -0.89 7.03
C PRO A 277 -24.17 -0.15 7.65
N LYS A 278 -23.90 0.96 8.34
CA LYS A 278 -24.92 1.82 8.96
C LYS A 278 -25.90 2.41 7.93
N TYR A 279 -25.40 2.77 6.74
CA TYR A 279 -26.20 3.33 5.65
C TYR A 279 -26.18 2.41 4.43
N ALA A 280 -27.34 2.21 3.81
CA ALA A 280 -27.49 1.37 2.61
C ALA A 280 -26.65 1.88 1.42
N ALA A 281 -26.39 3.19 1.36
CA ALA A 281 -25.51 3.78 0.35
C ALA A 281 -24.11 3.13 0.31
N CYS A 282 -23.60 2.66 1.46
CA CYS A 282 -22.30 1.99 1.50
C CYS A 282 -22.29 0.60 0.86
N GLU A 283 -23.45 -0.04 0.66
CA GLU A 283 -23.54 -1.36 0.00
C GLU A 283 -23.16 -1.28 -1.49
N ALA A 284 -23.25 -0.09 -2.10
CA ALA A 284 -22.80 0.16 -3.48
C ALA A 284 -21.29 -0.11 -3.65
N PHE A 285 -20.50 0.00 -2.56
CA PHE A 285 -19.07 -0.29 -2.55
C PHE A 285 -18.73 -1.70 -2.04
N GLY A 286 -19.76 -2.53 -1.81
CA GLY A 286 -19.62 -3.89 -1.30
C GLY A 286 -19.36 -3.96 0.20
N ARG A 287 -19.14 -5.17 0.71
CA ARG A 287 -18.91 -5.44 2.14
C ARG A 287 -17.50 -5.92 2.40
N SER A 288 -16.98 -5.61 3.59
CA SER A 288 -15.69 -6.13 4.03
C SER A 288 -15.71 -7.66 3.96
N PRO A 289 -14.60 -8.29 3.52
CA PRO A 289 -14.38 -9.73 3.66
C PRO A 289 -14.52 -10.28 5.09
N GLY A 290 -14.50 -9.40 6.09
CA GLY A 290 -14.74 -9.76 7.49
C GLY A 290 -13.71 -10.73 8.06
N VAL A 291 -14.17 -11.60 8.97
CA VAL A 291 -13.32 -12.60 9.62
C VAL A 291 -12.66 -13.53 8.61
N GLN A 292 -13.37 -13.93 7.54
CA GLN A 292 -12.81 -14.76 6.48
C GLN A 292 -11.64 -14.06 5.78
N GLY A 293 -11.78 -12.77 5.47
CA GLY A 293 -10.68 -11.97 4.94
C GLY A 293 -9.51 -11.82 5.91
N ALA A 294 -9.78 -11.67 7.21
CA ALA A 294 -8.72 -11.57 8.22
C ALA A 294 -7.90 -12.88 8.29
N VAL A 295 -8.57 -14.03 8.27
CA VAL A 295 -7.94 -15.35 8.21
C VAL A 295 -7.17 -15.52 6.89
N ALA A 296 -7.80 -15.22 5.75
CA ALA A 296 -7.17 -15.31 4.43
C ALA A 296 -5.91 -14.44 4.34
N THR A 297 -5.95 -13.22 4.89
CA THR A 297 -4.78 -12.32 4.96
C THR A 297 -3.67 -12.90 5.84
N LYS A 298 -4.02 -13.62 6.92
CA LYS A 298 -3.02 -14.31 7.75
C LYS A 298 -2.26 -15.39 6.97
N PHE A 299 -2.89 -16.00 5.98
CA PHE A 299 -2.27 -17.00 5.09
C PHE A 299 -1.77 -16.41 3.77
N GLY A 300 -1.71 -15.07 3.64
CA GLY A 300 -1.24 -14.41 2.42
C GLY A 300 -2.14 -14.60 1.19
N LEU A 301 -3.40 -15.03 1.38
CA LEU A 301 -4.31 -15.28 0.26
C LEU A 301 -4.72 -13.98 -0.46
N PRO A 302 -4.97 -14.05 -1.78
CA PRO A 302 -5.38 -12.88 -2.55
C PRO A 302 -6.69 -12.28 -2.04
N PRO A 303 -6.83 -10.94 -1.99
CA PRO A 303 -8.10 -10.31 -1.65
C PRO A 303 -9.21 -10.69 -2.64
N GLN A 304 -8.87 -11.04 -3.89
CA GLN A 304 -9.82 -11.49 -4.92
C GLN A 304 -10.65 -12.71 -4.48
N TRP A 305 -10.14 -13.54 -3.56
CA TRP A 305 -10.84 -14.74 -3.10
C TRP A 305 -11.90 -14.44 -2.03
N THR A 306 -11.70 -13.37 -1.27
CA THR A 306 -12.56 -13.05 -0.11
C THR A 306 -13.37 -11.77 -0.28
N ASP A 307 -12.90 -10.84 -1.11
CA ASP A 307 -13.59 -9.59 -1.42
C ASP A 307 -14.38 -9.74 -2.71
N LYS A 308 -15.68 -9.92 -2.55
CA LYS A 308 -16.61 -10.07 -3.67
C LYS A 308 -17.04 -8.69 -4.16
N LYS A 309 -17.24 -8.57 -5.47
CA LYS A 309 -17.80 -7.36 -6.07
C LYS A 309 -19.12 -6.97 -5.39
N PRO A 310 -19.45 -5.66 -5.33
CA PRO A 310 -20.76 -5.21 -4.88
C PRO A 310 -21.86 -5.94 -5.63
N LYS A 311 -22.95 -6.30 -4.95
CA LYS A 311 -24.09 -6.95 -5.62
C LYS A 311 -24.72 -5.95 -6.59
N SER A 312 -24.80 -6.33 -7.86
CA SER A 312 -25.53 -5.62 -8.92
C SER A 312 -27.02 -5.58 -8.55
N GLY A 313 -27.45 -4.50 -7.92
CA GLY A 313 -28.80 -4.34 -7.38
C GLY A 313 -28.97 -3.05 -6.57
N VAL A 314 -27.85 -2.41 -6.19
CA VAL A 314 -27.84 -1.00 -5.76
C VAL A 314 -27.18 -0.22 -6.89
N THR A 315 -27.99 0.25 -7.84
CA THR A 315 -27.52 1.23 -8.84
C THR A 315 -27.05 2.49 -8.07
N PRO A 316 -25.89 3.08 -8.43
CA PRO A 316 -25.43 4.33 -7.84
C PRO A 316 -26.47 5.44 -7.82
#